data_AF-A0A259TUC6-F1
#
_entry.id   AF-A0A259TUC6-F1
#
_cell.length_a   1.000
_cell.length_b   1.000
_cell.length_c   1.000
_cell.angle_alpha   90.00
_cell.angle_beta   90.00
_cell.angle_gamma   90.00
#
_symmetry.space_group_name_H-M   'P 1'
#
loop_
_entity.id
_entity.type
_entity.pdbx_description
1 polymer ?
#
loop_
_entity_poly.entity_id
_entity_poly.type
_entity_poly.pdbx_seq_one_letter_code
_entity_poly.pdbx_strand_id
1 'polypeptide(L)'
;MLSHIDPFRRRSVALALYRMLTGHKYDICVVTESIRAAGLDHDRQAIAALRLHHCEHYAEMPPGFHADLASQTLALFAGRPVLGDGFLKDLAATAGLRPEDAPSIQRLVTATAEA
;
A
#
# COMPACT_ATOMS: atom_id res chain seq x y z
N MET A 1 -1.07 2.49 -12.78
CA MET A 1 -1.32 1.35 -11.88
C MET A 1 -2.75 0.81 -12.06
N LEU A 2 -3.79 1.63 -11.88
CA LEU A 2 -5.19 1.16 -11.87
C LEU A 2 -6.04 1.69 -13.04
N SER A 3 -5.40 2.07 -14.16
CA SER A 3 -6.06 2.77 -15.28
C SER A 3 -7.07 1.93 -16.06
N HIS A 4 -7.04 0.61 -15.91
CA HIS A 4 -7.93 -0.34 -16.58
C HIS A 4 -9.22 -0.63 -15.81
N ILE A 5 -9.37 -0.08 -14.60
CA ILE A 5 -10.52 -0.30 -13.71
C ILE A 5 -11.43 0.92 -13.77
N ASP A 6 -12.73 0.71 -13.57
CA ASP A 6 -13.68 1.82 -13.54
C ASP A 6 -13.29 2.88 -12.49
N PRO A 7 -13.65 4.16 -12.71
CA PRO A 7 -13.18 5.25 -11.85
C PRO A 7 -13.55 5.09 -10.38
N PHE A 8 -14.70 4.48 -10.06
CA PHE A 8 -15.16 4.30 -8.69
C PHE A 8 -14.34 3.23 -7.98
N ARG A 9 -14.20 2.04 -8.56
CA ARG A 9 -13.38 0.97 -7.98
C ARG A 9 -11.92 1.38 -7.87
N ARG A 10 -11.38 2.06 -8.87
CA ARG A 10 -10.03 2.63 -8.84
C ARG A 10 -9.82 3.54 -7.63
N ARG A 11 -10.76 4.44 -7.36
CA ARG A 11 -10.70 5.34 -6.21
C ARG A 11 -10.78 4.58 -4.88
N SER A 12 -11.69 3.62 -4.78
CA SER A 12 -11.86 2.79 -3.58
C SER A 12 -10.62 1.97 -3.26
N VAL A 13 -10.03 1.31 -4.27
CA VAL A 13 -8.76 0.57 -4.13
C VAL A 13 -7.64 1.50 -3.69
N ALA A 14 -7.48 2.65 -4.36
CA ALA A 14 -6.43 3.60 -4.01
C ALA A 14 -6.57 4.13 -2.58
N LEU A 15 -7.79 4.45 -2.14
CA LEU A 15 -8.06 4.93 -0.79
C LEU A 15 -7.80 3.85 0.27
N ALA A 16 -8.19 2.61 0.01
CA ALA A 16 -7.98 1.49 0.93
C ALA A 16 -6.49 1.21 1.13
N LEU A 17 -5.74 1.12 0.02
CA LEU A 17 -4.28 0.93 0.05
C LEU A 17 -3.58 2.11 0.73
N TYR A 18 -3.97 3.35 0.39
CA TYR A 18 -3.41 4.55 1.00
C TYR A 18 -3.55 4.51 2.53
N ARG A 19 -4.78 4.30 3.03
CA ARG A 19 -5.05 4.28 4.48
C ARG A 19 -4.33 3.17 5.22
N MET A 20 -4.17 2.00 4.61
CA MET A 20 -3.43 0.89 5.21
C MET A 20 -1.94 1.22 5.29
N LEU A 21 -1.35 1.70 4.19
CA LEU A 21 0.08 2.01 4.12
C LEU A 21 0.45 3.23 4.97
N THR A 22 -0.42 4.22 5.10
CA THR A 22 -0.19 5.37 5.99
C THR A 22 -0.74 5.16 7.41
N GLY A 23 -1.25 3.97 7.72
CA GLY A 23 -1.81 3.63 9.01
C GLY A 23 -0.74 3.19 10.02
N HIS A 24 -1.16 2.41 11.02
CA HIS A 24 -0.28 1.88 12.07
C HIS A 24 0.03 0.38 11.91
N LYS A 25 -0.68 -0.32 11.03
CA LYS A 25 -0.56 -1.76 10.85
C LYS A 25 -0.73 -2.16 9.39
N TYR A 26 -0.12 -3.29 9.04
CA TYR A 26 -0.31 -3.93 7.75
C TYR A 26 -1.50 -4.89 7.78
N ASP A 27 -2.40 -4.83 6.80
CA ASP A 27 -3.55 -5.72 6.73
C ASP A 27 -3.69 -6.41 5.37
N ILE A 28 -3.30 -7.69 5.30
CA ILE A 28 -3.42 -8.49 4.08
C ILE A 28 -4.85 -8.61 3.53
N CYS A 29 -5.89 -8.44 4.37
CA CYS A 29 -7.27 -8.46 3.91
C CYS A 29 -7.56 -7.27 3.00
N VAL A 30 -7.03 -6.09 3.34
CA VAL A 30 -7.13 -4.89 2.49
C VAL A 30 -6.46 -5.13 1.14
N VAL A 31 -5.28 -5.77 1.13
CA VAL A 31 -4.56 -6.11 -0.10
C VAL A 31 -5.37 -7.09 -0.95
N THR A 32 -5.87 -8.17 -0.34
CA THR A 32 -6.61 -9.23 -1.04
C THR A 32 -7.91 -8.71 -1.65
N GLU A 33 -8.70 -7.93 -0.91
CA GLU A 33 -9.93 -7.35 -1.43
C GLU A 33 -9.65 -6.26 -2.48
N SER A 34 -8.58 -5.49 -2.32
CA SER A 34 -8.16 -4.50 -3.32
C SER A 34 -7.76 -5.15 -4.64
N ILE A 35 -7.04 -6.27 -4.59
CA ILE A 35 -6.65 -7.05 -5.78
C ILE A 35 -7.89 -7.64 -6.46
N ARG A 36 -8.83 -8.21 -5.68
CA ARG A 36 -10.10 -8.71 -6.20
C ARG A 36 -10.92 -7.60 -6.86
N ALA A 37 -11.04 -6.45 -6.20
CA ALA A 37 -11.77 -5.30 -6.74
C ALA A 37 -11.13 -4.72 -8.01
N ALA A 38 -9.80 -4.83 -8.11
CA ALA A 38 -9.03 -4.47 -9.29
C ALA A 38 -9.14 -5.48 -10.44
N GLY A 39 -9.68 -6.68 -10.20
CA GLY A 39 -9.80 -7.74 -11.21
C GLY A 39 -8.44 -8.25 -11.69
N LEU A 40 -7.39 -8.12 -10.87
CA LEU A 40 -6.04 -8.54 -11.22
C LEU A 40 -5.87 -10.04 -10.97
N ASP A 41 -5.31 -10.75 -11.95
CA ASP A 41 -4.75 -12.08 -11.73
C ASP A 41 -3.38 -11.91 -11.09
N HIS A 42 -3.15 -12.59 -9.97
CA HIS A 42 -2.07 -12.24 -9.06
C HIS A 42 -1.26 -13.48 -8.68
N ASP A 43 0.04 -13.26 -8.54
CA ASP A 43 0.97 -14.28 -8.13
C ASP A 43 0.64 -14.76 -6.70
N ARG A 44 0.20 -16.02 -6.62
CA ARG A 44 -0.14 -16.67 -5.34
C ARG A 44 1.05 -16.73 -4.40
N GLN A 45 2.28 -16.85 -4.91
CA GLN A 45 3.48 -16.86 -4.08
C GLN A 45 3.76 -15.47 -3.51
N ALA A 46 3.60 -14.42 -4.32
CA ALA A 46 3.76 -13.05 -3.84
C ALA A 46 2.73 -12.69 -2.75
N ILE A 47 1.46 -13.11 -2.91
CA ILE A 47 0.47 -12.96 -1.83
C ILE A 47 0.84 -13.80 -0.60
N ALA A 48 1.32 -15.04 -0.78
CA ALA A 48 1.71 -15.90 0.33
C ALA A 48 2.86 -15.30 1.16
N ALA A 49 3.83 -14.65 0.52
CA ALA A 49 4.91 -13.93 1.19
C ALA A 49 4.36 -12.78 2.06
N LEU A 50 3.45 -11.96 1.50
CA LEU A 50 2.85 -10.84 2.24
C LEU A 50 1.96 -11.27 3.41
N ARG A 51 1.38 -12.48 3.36
CA ARG A 51 0.54 -13.03 4.45
C ARG A 51 1.31 -13.23 5.75
N LEU A 52 2.63 -13.40 5.69
CA LEU A 52 3.48 -13.55 6.87
C LEU A 52 3.46 -12.30 7.76
N HIS A 53 2.98 -11.16 7.24
CA HIS A 53 2.94 -9.89 7.94
C HIS A 53 1.52 -9.45 8.30
N HIS A 54 0.54 -10.36 8.27
CA HIS A 54 -0.85 -10.01 8.52
C HIS A 54 -1.06 -9.42 9.91
N CYS A 55 -1.67 -8.22 9.96
CA CYS A 55 -1.96 -7.47 11.18
C CYS A 55 -0.73 -7.07 12.01
N GLU A 56 0.48 -7.13 11.42
CA GLU A 56 1.69 -6.68 12.08
C GLU A 56 1.70 -5.16 12.26
N HIS A 57 2.12 -4.70 13.44
CA HIS A 57 2.25 -3.28 13.75
C HIS A 57 3.54 -2.72 13.13
N TYR A 58 3.45 -1.58 12.45
CA TYR A 58 4.63 -0.98 11.80
C TYR A 58 5.71 -0.55 12.82
N ALA A 59 5.32 -0.25 14.05
CA ALA A 59 6.25 0.11 15.13
C ALA A 59 7.12 -1.08 15.58
N GLU A 60 6.68 -2.31 15.34
CA GLU A 60 7.39 -3.54 15.71
C GLU A 60 8.29 -4.05 14.57
N MET A 61 8.16 -3.46 13.37
CA MET A 61 8.94 -3.85 12.20
C MET A 61 10.34 -3.20 12.22
N PRO A 62 11.37 -3.88 11.68
CA PRO A 62 12.68 -3.29 11.48
C PRO A 62 12.63 -2.01 10.62
N PRO A 63 13.55 -1.05 10.82
CA PRO A 63 13.64 0.13 9.98
C PRO A 63 13.77 -0.24 8.49
N GLY A 64 13.01 0.44 7.62
CA GLY A 64 12.98 0.17 6.19
C GLY A 64 12.09 -1.01 5.77
N PHE A 65 11.72 -1.91 6.70
CA PHE A 65 10.89 -3.07 6.35
C PHE A 65 9.48 -2.68 5.89
N HIS A 66 8.89 -1.65 6.51
CA HIS A 66 7.61 -1.10 6.05
C HIS A 66 7.72 -0.58 4.60
N ALA A 67 8.85 0.04 4.24
CA ALA A 67 9.08 0.54 2.89
C ALA A 67 9.06 -0.60 1.87
N ASP A 68 9.75 -1.69 2.20
CA ASP A 68 9.86 -2.88 1.36
C ASP A 68 8.51 -3.59 1.24
N LEU A 69 7.76 -3.70 2.36
CA LEU A 69 6.43 -4.31 2.38
C LEU A 69 5.43 -3.51 1.54
N ALA A 70 5.47 -2.18 1.63
CA ALA A 70 4.68 -1.28 0.80
C ALA A 70 5.02 -1.43 -0.69
N SER A 71 6.32 -1.44 -1.03
CA SER A 71 6.80 -1.63 -2.39
C SER A 71 6.32 -2.96 -2.99
N GLN A 72 6.48 -4.06 -2.26
CA GLN A 72 6.03 -5.40 -2.67
C GLN A 72 4.51 -5.45 -2.88
N THR A 73 3.75 -4.85 -1.96
CA THR A 73 2.29 -4.76 -2.07
C THR A 73 1.87 -4.07 -3.35
N LEU A 74 2.55 -2.97 -3.71
CA LEU A 74 2.19 -2.17 -4.88
C LEU A 74 2.66 -2.78 -6.19
N ALA A 75 3.73 -3.56 -6.16
CA ALA A 75 4.17 -4.33 -7.31
C ALA A 75 3.06 -5.29 -7.80
N LEU A 76 2.21 -5.79 -6.89
CA LEU A 76 1.04 -6.61 -7.25
C LEU A 76 0.02 -5.85 -8.11
N PHE A 77 -0.09 -4.54 -7.93
CA PHE A 77 -1.03 -3.70 -8.69
C PHE A 77 -0.38 -3.06 -9.91
N ALA A 78 0.93 -2.82 -9.87
CA ALA A 78 1.67 -2.19 -10.95
C ALA A 78 2.16 -3.19 -12.01
N GLY A 79 2.23 -4.48 -11.68
CA GLY A 79 2.84 -5.52 -12.53
C GLY A 79 4.35 -5.31 -12.74
N ARG A 80 4.97 -4.44 -11.95
CA ARG A 80 6.38 -4.06 -12.03
C ARG A 80 6.88 -3.63 -10.65
N PRO A 81 8.20 -3.71 -10.38
CA PRO A 81 8.77 -3.15 -9.17
C PRO A 81 8.45 -1.66 -9.01
N VAL A 82 8.04 -1.27 -7.81
CA VAL A 82 7.74 0.13 -7.47
C VAL A 82 8.82 0.63 -6.51
N LEU A 83 9.60 1.63 -6.92
CA LEU A 83 10.67 2.22 -6.11
C LEU A 83 10.37 3.70 -5.83
N GLY A 84 10.65 4.15 -4.61
CA GLY A 84 10.65 5.56 -4.21
C GLY A 84 9.34 6.08 -3.59
N ASP A 85 9.31 7.37 -3.29
CA ASP A 85 8.21 8.04 -2.54
C ASP A 85 7.02 8.49 -3.41
N GLY A 86 7.15 8.41 -4.75
CA GLY A 86 6.14 8.94 -5.67
C GLY A 86 4.79 8.23 -5.61
N PHE A 87 4.76 6.96 -5.17
CA PHE A 87 3.54 6.18 -5.24
C PHE A 87 2.50 6.56 -4.16
N LEU A 88 2.89 7.02 -2.95
CA LEU A 88 1.90 7.45 -1.94
C LEU A 88 1.16 8.68 -2.44
N LYS A 89 1.88 9.56 -3.15
CA LYS A 89 1.32 10.72 -3.83
C LYS A 89 0.37 10.27 -4.95
N ASP A 90 0.74 9.27 -5.73
CA ASP A 90 -0.13 8.71 -6.78
C ASP A 90 -1.40 8.06 -6.20
N LEU A 91 -1.29 7.34 -5.09
CA LEU A 91 -2.42 6.75 -4.37
C LEU A 91 -3.32 7.86 -3.80
N ALA A 92 -2.75 8.88 -3.16
CA ALA A 92 -3.49 10.03 -2.65
C ALA A 92 -4.25 10.74 -3.78
N ALA A 93 -3.57 11.06 -4.89
CA ALA A 93 -4.18 11.68 -6.07
C ALA A 93 -5.35 10.83 -6.60
N THR A 94 -5.12 9.52 -6.75
CA THR A 94 -6.13 8.58 -7.26
C THR A 94 -7.31 8.42 -6.30
N ALA A 95 -7.08 8.54 -4.99
CA ALA A 95 -8.10 8.53 -3.94
C ALA A 95 -8.90 9.86 -3.87
N GLY A 96 -8.45 10.90 -4.57
CA GLY A 96 -9.01 12.26 -4.48
C GLY A 96 -8.59 13.00 -3.21
N LEU A 97 -7.43 12.63 -2.65
CA LEU A 97 -6.75 13.34 -1.57
C LEU A 97 -5.69 14.28 -2.16
N ARG A 98 -5.17 15.19 -1.33
CA ARG A 98 -4.09 16.09 -1.69
C ARG A 98 -2.75 15.34 -1.71
N PRO A 99 -2.04 15.24 -2.84
CA PRO A 99 -0.78 14.50 -2.92
C PRO A 99 0.33 15.08 -2.05
N GLU A 100 0.29 16.38 -1.77
CA GLU A 100 1.22 17.08 -0.88
C GLU A 100 1.12 16.63 0.58
N ASP A 101 -0.02 16.08 1.01
CA ASP A 101 -0.23 15.57 2.35
C ASP A 101 0.26 14.13 2.52
N ALA A 102 0.67 13.48 1.42
CA ALA A 102 1.15 12.12 1.46
C ALA A 102 2.56 12.08 2.10
N PRO A 103 2.74 11.31 3.20
CA PRO A 103 4.05 11.17 3.82
C PRO A 103 5.03 10.48 2.89
N SER A 104 6.34 10.71 3.07
CA SER A 104 7.35 9.83 2.47
C SER A 104 7.29 8.46 3.12
N ILE A 105 7.54 7.40 2.34
CA ILE A 105 7.59 6.02 2.86
C ILE A 105 8.56 5.91 4.04
N GLN A 106 9.71 6.57 3.90
CA GLN A 106 10.80 6.53 4.86
C GLN A 106 10.43 7.25 6.17
N ARG A 107 9.38 8.09 6.14
CA ARG A 107 8.86 8.83 7.28
C ARG A 107 7.67 8.15 7.96
N LEU A 108 7.13 7.07 7.40
CA LEU A 108 6.04 6.31 8.02
C LEU A 108 6.46 5.62 9.33
N VAL A 109 7.75 5.55 9.62
CA VAL A 109 8.31 4.95 10.84
C VAL A 109 8.52 5.99 11.95
N THR A 110 8.47 7.29 11.65
CA THR A 110 8.94 8.33 12.61
C THR A 110 7.85 9.03 13.41
N ALA A 111 6.56 8.82 13.11
CA ALA A 111 5.48 9.55 13.80
C ALA A 111 4.92 8.86 15.06
N THR A 112 5.42 7.68 15.43
CA THR A 112 4.90 6.89 16.57
C THR A 112 5.95 6.54 17.63
N ALA A 113 7.09 7.25 17.65
CA ALA A 113 8.07 7.13 18.74
C ALA A 113 7.93 8.21 19.83
N GLU A 114 7.02 9.17 19.68
CA GLU A 114 6.76 10.19 20.71
C GLU A 114 5.25 10.25 21.01
N ALA A 115 4.86 9.51 22.04
CA ALA A 115 3.67 9.75 22.84
C ALA A 115 4.11 10.27 24.21
#